data_AF-A0A928VFG5-F1
#
_entry.id   AF-A0A928VFG5-F1
#
_cell.length_a   1.000
_cell.length_b   1.000
_cell.length_c   1.000
_cell.angle_alpha   90.00
_cell.angle_beta   90.00
_cell.angle_gamma   90.00
#
_symmetry.space_group_name_H-M   'P 1'
#
loop_
_entity.id
_entity.type
_entity.pdbx_description
1 polymer ?
#
loop_
_entity_poly.entity_id
_entity_poly.type
_entity_poly.pdbx_seq_one_letter_code
_entity_poly.pdbx_strand_id
1 'polypeptide(L)'
;MSWNQAKNILCIRLDTIGDVLMTTPAFRALKDSVPDRRLTLLTSSAGNAIAPLIPEIDQTIVYDSPWLKATALRESPKPEYEMIELLKQHQF
;
A
#
# COMPACT_ATOMS: atom_id res chain seq x y z
N MET A 1 -18.94 7.05 -9.82
CA MET A 1 -18.98 6.71 -8.38
C MET A 1 -18.31 7.82 -7.61
N SER A 2 -18.80 8.17 -6.42
CA SER A 2 -18.04 9.03 -5.51
C SER A 2 -16.98 8.19 -4.79
N TRP A 3 -15.85 8.81 -4.46
CA TRP A 3 -14.70 8.14 -3.85
C TRP A 3 -15.07 7.41 -2.55
N ASN A 4 -16.00 7.95 -1.77
CA ASN A 4 -16.42 7.39 -0.48
C ASN A 4 -17.22 6.09 -0.61
N GLN A 5 -17.69 5.74 -1.81
CA GLN A 5 -18.39 4.47 -2.09
C GLN A 5 -17.46 3.39 -2.65
N ALA A 6 -16.19 3.69 -2.92
CA ALA A 6 -15.23 2.73 -3.48
C ALA A 6 -15.13 1.48 -2.60
N LYS A 7 -15.20 0.30 -3.22
CA LYS A 7 -15.18 -1.00 -2.54
C LYS A 7 -13.78 -1.58 -2.42
N ASN A 8 -12.88 -1.31 -3.37
CA ASN A 8 -11.47 -1.60 -3.18
C ASN A 8 -10.68 -0.28 -3.16
N ILE A 9 -9.68 -0.21 -2.30
CA ILE A 9 -8.87 0.99 -2.11
C ILE A 9 -7.42 0.57 -2.04
N LEU A 10 -6.59 1.24 -2.85
CA LEU A 10 -5.15 1.18 -2.73
C LEU A 10 -4.68 2.25 -1.74
N CYS A 11 -4.19 1.83 -0.59
CA CYS A 11 -3.51 2.68 0.38
C CYS A 11 -2.02 2.72 0.05
N ILE A 12 -1.43 3.91 -0.13
CA ILE A 12 -0.01 4.06 -0.48
C ILE A 12 0.75 4.61 0.72
N ARG A 13 1.63 3.79 1.30
CA ARG A 13 2.52 4.20 2.39
C ARG A 13 3.88 3.51 2.25
N LEU A 14 4.73 4.12 1.44
CA LEU A 14 6.01 3.57 0.99
C LEU A 14 7.11 3.64 2.06
N ASP A 15 6.86 4.33 3.17
CA ASP A 15 7.87 4.59 4.20
C ASP A 15 8.10 3.39 5.14
N THR A 16 8.47 3.64 6.39
CA THR A 16 8.93 2.62 7.34
C THR A 16 7.79 2.01 8.17
N ILE A 17 8.12 1.04 9.03
CA ILE A 17 7.19 0.40 9.98
C ILE A 17 6.39 1.43 10.78
N GLY A 18 7.06 2.48 11.29
CA GLY A 18 6.42 3.50 12.12
C GLY A 18 5.33 4.25 11.37
N ASP A 19 5.57 4.57 10.10
CA ASP A 19 4.61 5.28 9.25
C ASP A 19 3.36 4.43 8.97
N VAL A 20 3.54 3.14 8.71
CA VAL A 20 2.42 2.20 8.53
C VAL A 20 1.62 2.06 9.83
N LEU A 21 2.30 1.90 10.97
CA LEU A 21 1.66 1.79 12.28
C LEU A 21 0.82 3.03 12.60
N MET A 22 1.36 4.23 12.37
CA MET A 22 0.66 5.49 12.61
C MET A 22 -0.52 5.73 11.65
N THR A 23 -0.60 4.97 10.55
CA THR A 23 -1.70 5.04 9.58
C THR A 23 -2.85 4.07 9.92
N THR A 24 -2.67 3.16 10.89
CA THR A 24 -3.71 2.18 11.27
C THR A 24 -5.08 2.78 11.62
N PRO A 25 -5.20 3.95 12.29
CA PRO A 25 -6.53 4.54 12.53
C PRO A 25 -7.25 4.94 11.25
N ALA A 26 -6.51 5.35 10.21
CA ALA A 26 -7.08 5.69 8.91
C ALA A 26 -7.57 4.44 8.17
N PHE A 27 -6.83 3.33 8.23
CA PHE A 27 -7.29 2.06 7.66
C PHE A 27 -8.59 1.58 8.30
N ARG A 28 -8.70 1.71 9.64
CA ARG A 28 -9.94 1.38 10.36
C ARG A 28 -11.11 2.24 9.93
N ALA A 29 -10.94 3.56 9.87
CA ALA A 29 -11.98 4.46 9.39
C ALA A 29 -12.43 4.14 7.94
N LEU A 30 -11.49 3.72 7.08
CA LEU A 30 -11.84 3.26 5.74
C LEU A 30 -12.69 1.98 5.78
N LYS A 31 -12.31 0.96 6.56
CA LYS A 31 -13.10 -0.28 6.72
C LYS A 31 -14.50 0.00 7.29
N ASP A 32 -14.60 0.86 8.29
CA ASP A 32 -15.86 1.12 9.00
C ASP A 32 -16.86 1.94 8.16
N SER A 33 -16.38 2.74 7.20
CA SER A 33 -17.25 3.63 6.42
C SER A 33 -18.03 2.94 5.30
N VAL A 34 -17.59 1.77 4.81
CA VAL A 34 -18.31 0.99 3.80
C VAL A 34 -18.17 -0.51 4.08
N PRO A 35 -19.28 -1.26 4.22
CA PRO A 35 -19.24 -2.72 4.41
C PRO A 35 -18.45 -3.42 3.29
N ASP A 36 -17.78 -4.52 3.60
CA ASP A 36 -17.03 -5.35 2.65
C ASP A 36 -15.95 -4.59 1.85
N ARG A 37 -15.48 -3.45 2.34
CA ARG A 37 -14.39 -2.73 1.69
C ARG A 37 -13.09 -3.51 1.84
N ARG A 38 -12.36 -3.59 0.73
CA ARG A 38 -11.03 -4.20 0.62
C ARG A 38 -9.95 -3.13 0.57
N LEU A 39 -8.95 -3.24 1.43
CA LEU A 39 -7.77 -2.39 1.45
C LEU A 39 -6.56 -3.18 0.98
N THR A 40 -5.90 -2.67 -0.05
CA THR A 40 -4.58 -3.13 -0.48
C THR A 40 -3.55 -2.08 -0.07
N LEU A 41 -2.51 -2.47 0.65
CA LEU A 41 -1.42 -1.58 1.06
C LEU A 41 -0.24 -1.71 0.10
N LEU A 42 0.12 -0.63 -0.58
CA LEU A 42 1.39 -0.47 -1.27
C LEU A 42 2.43 0.13 -0.31
N THR A 43 3.46 -0.63 0.06
CA THR A 43 4.46 -0.23 1.07
C THR A 43 5.86 -0.74 0.75
N SER A 44 6.90 -0.23 1.41
CA SER A 44 8.27 -0.77 1.28
C SER A 44 8.39 -2.13 1.95
N SER A 45 9.51 -2.83 1.68
CA SER A 45 9.89 -4.05 2.39
C SER A 45 9.96 -3.84 3.90
N ALA A 46 10.43 -2.67 4.34
CA ALA A 46 10.46 -2.31 5.76
C ALA A 46 9.05 -2.11 6.32
N GLY A 47 8.21 -1.31 5.65
CA GLY A 47 6.82 -1.10 6.08
C GLY A 47 5.98 -2.37 6.06
N ASN A 48 6.24 -3.29 5.13
CA ASN A 48 5.54 -4.57 5.03
C ASN A 48 5.76 -5.47 6.25
N ALA A 49 6.81 -5.27 7.05
CA ALA A 49 7.10 -6.09 8.22
C ALA A 49 5.99 -6.07 9.28
N ILE A 50 5.20 -5.00 9.35
CA ILE A 50 4.07 -4.89 10.29
C ILE A 50 2.71 -5.18 9.65
N ALA A 51 2.61 -5.18 8.31
CA ALA A 51 1.34 -5.32 7.60
C ALA A 51 0.55 -6.60 7.97
N PRO A 52 1.17 -7.78 8.15
CA PRO A 52 0.44 -8.99 8.59
C PRO A 52 -0.19 -8.89 9.98
N LEU A 53 0.20 -7.90 10.79
CA LEU A 53 -0.33 -7.67 12.14
C LEU A 53 -1.48 -6.64 12.15
N ILE A 54 -1.85 -6.08 11.00
CA ILE A 54 -2.88 -5.04 10.87
C ILE A 54 -4.14 -5.67 10.25
N PRO A 55 -5.20 -5.94 11.05
CA PRO A 55 -6.39 -6.65 10.57
C PRO A 55 -7.14 -5.96 9.43
N GLU A 56 -7.01 -4.64 9.31
CA GLU A 56 -7.68 -3.85 8.28
C GLU A 56 -7.08 -4.02 6.88
N ILE A 57 -5.85 -4.54 6.77
CA ILE A 57 -5.16 -4.73 5.48
C ILE A 57 -5.45 -6.12 4.94
N ASP A 58 -6.13 -6.19 3.78
CA ASP A 58 -6.48 -7.46 3.14
C ASP A 58 -5.36 -7.99 2.24
N GLN A 59 -4.57 -7.08 1.65
CA GLN A 59 -3.46 -7.41 0.76
C GLN A 59 -2.33 -6.40 0.84
N THR A 60 -1.14 -6.83 0.47
CA THR A 60 0.06 -6.00 0.41
C THR A 60 0.73 -6.11 -0.95
N ILE A 61 1.16 -4.97 -1.48
CA ILE A 61 2.09 -4.88 -2.62
C ILE A 61 3.37 -4.26 -2.07
N VAL A 62 4.49 -4.95 -2.25
CA VAL A 62 5.79 -4.47 -1.77
C VAL A 62 6.51 -3.73 -2.89
N TYR A 63 6.93 -2.51 -2.63
CA TYR A 63 7.70 -1.67 -3.54
C TYR A 63 8.65 -0.76 -2.80
N ASP A 64 9.95 -0.98 -2.97
CA ASP A 64 11.00 -0.15 -2.37
C ASP A 64 11.32 1.05 -3.25
N SER A 65 10.58 2.14 -3.14
CA SER A 65 10.75 3.32 -4.01
C SER A 65 12.18 3.87 -4.07
N PRO A 66 12.69 4.25 -5.26
CA PRO A 66 14.11 4.66 -5.44
C PRO A 66 14.49 5.95 -4.71
N TRP A 67 13.52 6.79 -4.36
CA TRP A 67 13.75 8.06 -3.65
C TRP A 67 13.84 7.88 -2.12
N LEU A 68 13.57 6.69 -1.59
CA LEU A 68 13.72 6.42 -0.16
C LEU A 68 15.17 6.05 0.15
N LYS A 69 15.70 6.63 1.25
CA LYS A 69 17.11 6.46 1.65
C LYS A 69 17.53 5.00 1.87
N ALA A 70 16.59 4.14 2.26
CA ALA A 70 16.85 2.73 2.54
C ALA A 70 16.84 1.84 1.28
N THR A 71 16.50 2.39 0.11
CA THR A 71 16.44 1.66 -1.14
C THR A 71 17.82 1.58 -1.77
N ALA A 72 18.21 0.39 -2.22
CA ALA A 72 19.45 0.21 -2.97
C ALA A 72 19.45 1.03 -4.27
N LEU A 73 20.63 1.49 -4.68
CA LEU A 73 20.77 2.19 -5.96
C LEU A 73 20.28 1.30 -7.10
N ARG A 74 19.46 1.86 -7.98
CA ARG A 74 18.94 1.16 -9.16
C ARG A 74 19.86 1.42 -10.35
N GLU A 75 20.25 0.35 -11.03
CA GLU A 75 20.98 0.42 -12.30
C GLU A 75 20.05 0.58 -13.52
N SER A 76 18.75 0.36 -13.32
CA SER A 76 17.75 0.33 -14.39
C SER A 76 16.37 0.74 -13.87
N PRO A 77 15.52 1.39 -14.71
CA PRO A 77 14.13 1.73 -14.38
C PRO A 77 13.16 0.55 -14.49
N LYS A 78 13.66 -0.68 -14.71
CA LYS A 78 12.82 -1.88 -14.88
C LYS A 78 11.80 -2.09 -13.74
N PRO A 79 12.16 -1.96 -12.44
CA PRO A 79 11.18 -2.19 -11.37
C PRO A 79 10.06 -1.13 -11.33
N GLU A 80 10.31 0.11 -11.77
CA GLU A 80 9.26 1.13 -11.95
C GLU A 80 8.24 0.68 -13.00
N TYR A 81 8.72 0.19 -14.16
CA TYR A 81 7.82 -0.27 -15.23
C TYR A 81 7.02 -1.51 -14.80
N GLU A 82 7.65 -2.46 -14.12
CA GLU A 82 6.96 -3.63 -13.56
C GLU A 82 5.86 -3.22 -12.56
N MET A 83 6.14 -2.23 -11.71
CA MET A 83 5.14 -1.68 -10.79
C MET A 83 3.99 -0.98 -11.53
N ILE A 84 4.27 -0.20 -12.57
CA ILE A 84 3.23 0.44 -13.39
C ILE A 84 2.32 -0.61 -14.02
N GLU A 85 2.89 -1.67 -14.62
CA GLU A 85 2.10 -2.74 -15.23
C GLU A 85 1.30 -3.53 -14.19
N LEU A 86 1.87 -3.80 -13.02
CA LEU A 86 1.16 -4.43 -11.92
C LEU A 86 -0.05 -3.58 -11.49
N LEU A 87 0.12 -2.28 -11.31
CA LEU A 87 -0.97 -1.39 -10.90
C LEU A 87 -2.07 -1.29 -11.95
N LYS A 88 -1.72 -1.30 -13.26
CA LYS A 88 -2.69 -1.32 -14.36
C LYS A 88 -3.55 -2.59 -14.39
N GLN A 89 -3.00 -3.72 -13.94
CA GLN A 89 -3.70 -5.01 -13.94
C GLN A 89 -4.69 -5.16 -12.78
N HIS A 90 -4.58 -4.31 -11.74
CA HIS A 90 -5.46 -4.37 -10.59
C HIS A 90 -6.64 -3.39 -10.74
N GLN A 91 -7.77 -3.76 -10.16
CA GLN A 91 -8.92 -2.88 -10.01
C GLN A 91 -9.03 -2.52 -8.52
N PHE A 92 -8.80 -1.25 -8.22
CA PHE A 92 -8.97 -0.69 -6.89
C PHE A 92 -10.31 0.07 -6.88
#